data_AF-A0AAW3ND46-F1
#
_entry.id   AF-A0AAW3ND46-F1
#
_cell.length_a   1.000
_cell.length_b   1.000
_cell.length_c   1.000
_cell.angle_alpha   90.00
_cell.angle_beta   90.00
_cell.angle_gamma   90.00
#
_symmetry.space_group_name_H-M   'P 1'
#
loop_
_entity.id
_entity.type
_entity.pdbx_description
1 polymer ?
#
loop_
_entity_poly.entity_id
_entity_poly.type
_entity_poly.pdbx_seq_one_letter_code
_entity_poly.pdbx_strand_id
1 'polypeptide(L)'
;MRTRSDSTTTAVAAAQAAASGPMKPPDHIKLRENDWPYWDAIVQARAATTWNNADLALAANLARTQADISRLSLELEDEGDVMVNARGTPVVNPKHNLLETLTRRAVALSRALHVHAEATVGRSQDAGKKLGAEQAARGAVHNASQADDGLIPGLTH
;
A
#
# COMPACT_ATOMS: atom_id res chain seq x y z
N MET A 1 14.55 14.36 -30.83
CA MET A 1 13.96 15.57 -30.23
C MET A 1 12.48 15.31 -29.97
N ARG A 2 12.13 14.77 -28.79
CA ARG A 2 10.75 14.36 -28.42
C ARG A 2 10.41 14.64 -26.93
N THR A 3 11.21 15.47 -26.27
CA THR A 3 11.29 15.56 -24.80
C THR A 3 10.21 16.45 -24.17
N ARG A 4 9.72 17.49 -24.85
CA ARG A 4 8.79 18.48 -24.27
C ARG A 4 7.33 17.99 -24.28
N SER A 5 6.93 17.28 -25.34
CA SER A 5 5.56 16.77 -25.49
C SER A 5 5.26 15.58 -24.56
N ASP A 6 6.22 14.67 -24.37
CA ASP A 6 6.05 13.53 -23.44
C ASP A 6 6.01 14.00 -21.97
N SER A 7 6.79 15.03 -21.62
CA SER A 7 6.80 15.59 -20.27
C SER A 7 5.51 16.33 -19.90
N THR A 8 4.94 17.10 -20.83
CA THR A 8 3.66 17.79 -20.62
C THR A 8 2.50 16.79 -20.51
N THR A 9 2.48 15.76 -21.36
CA THR A 9 1.51 14.66 -21.28
C THR A 9 1.59 13.93 -19.93
N THR A 10 2.79 13.68 -19.42
CA THR A 10 3.00 13.04 -18.11
C THR A 10 2.52 13.91 -16.95
N ALA A 11 2.77 15.22 -16.99
CA ALA A 11 2.30 16.14 -15.95
C ALA A 11 0.77 16.25 -15.90
N VAL A 12 0.11 16.28 -17.07
CA VAL A 12 -1.36 16.29 -17.16
C VAL A 12 -1.95 14.99 -16.61
N ALA A 13 -1.40 13.84 -16.99
CA ALA A 13 -1.86 12.54 -16.47
C ALA A 13 -1.68 12.43 -14.95
N ALA A 14 -0.56 12.95 -14.41
CA ALA A 14 -0.32 12.98 -12.97
C ALA A 14 -1.33 13.87 -12.22
N ALA A 15 -1.65 15.05 -12.76
CA ALA A 15 -2.66 15.93 -12.20
C ALA A 15 -4.06 15.28 -12.23
N GLN A 16 -4.41 14.63 -13.33
CA GLN A 16 -5.68 13.88 -13.46
C GLN A 16 -5.75 12.72 -12.45
N ALA A 17 -4.66 11.96 -12.28
CA ALA A 17 -4.59 10.87 -11.31
C ALA A 17 -4.72 11.37 -9.87
N ALA A 18 -4.13 12.53 -9.54
CA ALA A 18 -4.31 13.17 -8.24
C ALA A 18 -5.75 13.65 -8.02
N ALA A 19 -6.41 14.16 -9.07
CA ALA A 19 -7.80 14.62 -9.02
C ALA A 19 -8.84 13.48 -8.97
N SER A 20 -8.51 12.30 -9.52
CA SER A 20 -9.42 11.14 -9.59
C SER A 20 -9.69 10.45 -8.24
N GLY A 21 -8.98 10.88 -7.19
CA GLY A 21 -9.15 10.37 -5.83
C GLY A 21 -8.49 8.99 -5.58
N PRO A 22 -8.64 8.45 -4.36
CA PRO A 22 -8.00 7.21 -3.96
C PRO A 22 -8.47 6.00 -4.78
N MET A 23 -7.53 5.13 -5.13
CA MET A 23 -7.83 3.88 -5.82
C MET A 23 -8.62 2.94 -4.92
N LYS A 24 -9.71 2.37 -5.46
CA LYS A 24 -10.61 1.49 -4.71
C LYS A 24 -10.29 0.01 -4.95
N PRO A 25 -10.42 -0.86 -3.93
CA PRO A 25 -10.32 -2.29 -4.12
C PRO A 25 -11.48 -2.84 -4.97
N PRO A 26 -11.34 -4.01 -5.60
CA PRO A 26 -12.41 -4.62 -6.36
C PRO A 26 -13.61 -5.00 -5.48
N ASP A 27 -14.83 -4.84 -5.99
CA ASP A 27 -16.09 -5.05 -5.24
C ASP A 27 -16.22 -6.42 -4.58
N HIS A 28 -15.59 -7.45 -5.17
CA HIS A 28 -15.63 -8.81 -4.66
C HIS A 28 -14.64 -9.08 -3.51
N ILE A 29 -13.79 -8.11 -3.14
CA ILE A 29 -12.86 -8.21 -2.01
C ILE A 29 -13.14 -7.07 -1.03
N LYS A 30 -13.56 -7.45 0.18
CA LYS A 30 -13.79 -6.51 1.27
C LYS A 30 -12.52 -6.35 2.10
N LEU A 31 -12.04 -5.11 2.21
CA LEU A 31 -10.99 -4.72 3.14
C LEU A 31 -11.58 -4.39 4.52
N ARG A 32 -10.92 -4.85 5.57
CA ARG A 32 -11.17 -4.47 6.98
C ARG A 32 -10.53 -3.12 7.24
N GLU A 33 -10.93 -2.47 8.33
CA GLU A 33 -10.36 -1.18 8.75
C GLU A 33 -8.83 -1.18 8.79
N ASN A 34 -8.25 -2.20 9.42
CA ASN A 34 -6.79 -2.35 9.56
C ASN A 34 -6.07 -2.72 8.26
N ASP A 35 -6.77 -3.08 7.19
CA ASP A 35 -6.16 -3.43 5.91
C ASP A 35 -5.84 -2.18 5.06
N TRP A 36 -6.54 -1.06 5.30
CA TRP A 36 -6.44 0.16 4.48
C TRP A 36 -5.04 0.78 4.43
N PRO A 37 -4.30 0.93 5.55
CA PRO A 37 -2.94 1.47 5.49
C PRO A 37 -2.01 0.66 4.57
N TYR A 38 -2.16 -0.67 4.57
CA TYR A 38 -1.39 -1.55 3.70
C TYR A 38 -1.83 -1.44 2.24
N TRP A 39 -3.15 -1.38 2.00
CA TRP A 39 -3.71 -1.14 0.66
C TRP A 39 -3.15 0.14 0.05
N ASP A 40 -3.23 1.24 0.79
CA ASP A 40 -2.78 2.55 0.35
C ASP A 40 -1.29 2.54 0.01
N ALA A 41 -0.47 1.93 0.86
CA ALA A 41 0.97 1.78 0.59
C ALA A 41 1.25 0.97 -0.68
N ILE A 42 0.52 -0.12 -0.92
CA ILE A 42 0.70 -1.00 -2.08
C ILE A 42 0.31 -0.28 -3.37
N VAL A 43 -0.87 0.33 -3.42
CA VAL A 43 -1.37 0.97 -4.66
C VAL A 43 -0.58 2.24 -5.03
N GLN A 44 0.05 2.87 -4.05
CA GLN A 44 0.93 4.02 -4.27
C GLN A 44 2.35 3.65 -4.71
N ALA A 45 2.73 2.37 -4.67
CA ALA A 45 4.07 1.91 -5.07
C ALA A 45 4.30 1.98 -6.60
N ARG A 46 3.23 2.07 -7.39
CA ARG A 46 3.24 2.13 -8.86
C ARG A 46 2.27 3.23 -9.34
N ALA A 47 2.55 3.78 -10.53
CA ALA A 47 1.69 4.80 -11.12
C ALA A 47 0.26 4.27 -11.34
N ALA A 48 -0.75 5.11 -11.09
CA ALA A 48 -2.17 4.74 -11.07
C ALA A 48 -2.61 4.07 -12.38
N THR A 49 -2.08 4.54 -13.52
CA THR A 49 -2.41 4.02 -14.86
C THR A 49 -1.87 2.62 -15.14
N THR A 50 -1.02 2.07 -14.26
CA THR A 50 -0.40 0.76 -14.47
C THR A 50 -1.18 -0.39 -13.83
N TRP A 51 -2.18 -0.09 -13.02
CA TRP A 51 -2.97 -1.08 -12.31
C TRP A 51 -4.09 -1.62 -13.20
N ASN A 52 -4.31 -2.94 -13.15
CA ASN A 52 -5.46 -3.60 -13.76
C ASN A 52 -6.30 -4.30 -12.66
N ASN A 53 -7.50 -4.77 -12.99
CA ASN A 53 -8.40 -5.40 -12.01
C ASN A 53 -7.81 -6.63 -11.30
N ALA A 54 -7.00 -7.43 -11.99
CA ALA A 54 -6.33 -8.58 -11.39
C ALA A 54 -5.21 -8.14 -10.42
N ASP A 55 -4.43 -7.12 -10.79
CA ASP A 55 -3.44 -6.50 -9.90
C ASP A 55 -4.12 -5.94 -8.65
N LEU A 56 -5.28 -5.27 -8.78
CA LEU A 56 -6.04 -4.75 -7.63
C LEU A 56 -6.55 -5.88 -6.72
N ALA A 57 -6.96 -7.00 -7.29
CA ALA A 57 -7.38 -8.16 -6.51
C ALA A 57 -6.20 -8.76 -5.72
N LEU A 58 -5.02 -8.86 -6.35
CA LEU A 58 -3.81 -9.32 -5.68
C LEU A 58 -3.33 -8.33 -4.61
N ALA A 59 -3.40 -7.03 -4.88
CA ALA A 59 -3.05 -5.98 -3.91
C ALA A 59 -3.94 -6.01 -2.68
N ALA A 60 -5.26 -6.19 -2.86
CA ALA A 60 -6.19 -6.30 -1.75
C ALA A 60 -5.91 -7.53 -0.88
N ASN A 61 -5.57 -8.68 -1.50
CA ASN A 61 -5.17 -9.87 -0.77
C ASN A 61 -3.81 -9.71 -0.06
N LEU A 62 -2.87 -8.97 -0.66
CA LEU A 62 -1.59 -8.66 -0.03
C LEU A 62 -1.79 -7.76 1.19
N ALA A 63 -2.61 -6.72 1.08
CA ALA A 63 -2.94 -5.82 2.18
C ALA A 63 -3.51 -6.59 3.39
N ARG A 64 -4.50 -7.46 3.14
CA ARG A 64 -5.07 -8.35 4.16
C ARG A 64 -4.03 -9.25 4.80
N THR A 65 -3.16 -9.83 4.00
CA THR A 65 -2.10 -10.73 4.47
C THR A 65 -1.09 -9.97 5.35
N GLN A 66 -0.70 -8.75 4.98
CA GLN A 66 0.21 -7.93 5.78
C GLN A 66 -0.41 -7.48 7.11
N ALA A 67 -1.69 -7.13 7.12
CA ALA A 67 -2.43 -6.83 8.35
C ALA A 67 -2.51 -8.06 9.27
N ASP A 68 -2.76 -9.25 8.71
CA ASP A 68 -2.80 -10.49 9.51
C ASP A 68 -1.42 -10.87 10.09
N ILE A 69 -0.33 -10.64 9.33
CA ILE A 69 1.04 -10.79 9.83
C ILE A 69 1.26 -9.86 11.02
N SER A 70 0.94 -8.58 10.87
CA SER A 70 1.13 -7.59 11.94
C SER A 70 0.34 -7.95 13.21
N ARG A 71 -0.92 -8.39 13.05
CA ARG A 71 -1.74 -8.84 14.18
C ARG A 71 -1.11 -10.05 14.87
N LEU A 72 -0.69 -11.07 14.12
CA LEU A 72 -0.08 -12.27 14.69
C LEU A 72 1.26 -11.99 15.37
N SER A 73 2.07 -11.06 14.84
CA SER A 73 3.31 -10.62 15.48
C SER A 73 3.03 -10.00 16.85
N LEU A 74 2.05 -9.09 16.95
CA LEU A 74 1.67 -8.49 18.23
C LEU A 74 1.12 -9.54 19.22
N GLU A 75 0.30 -10.46 18.75
CA GLU A 75 -0.21 -11.56 19.59
C GLU A 75 0.93 -12.48 20.08
N LEU A 76 1.95 -12.73 19.27
CA LEU A 76 3.12 -13.52 19.66
C LEU A 76 4.01 -12.78 20.65
N GLU A 77 4.14 -11.45 20.54
CA GLU A 77 4.85 -10.63 21.52
C GLU A 77 4.20 -10.69 22.90
N ASP A 78 2.87 -10.77 22.97
CA ASP A 78 2.11 -10.90 24.21
C ASP A 78 2.12 -12.34 24.78
N GLU A 79 1.91 -13.35 23.92
CA GLU A 79 1.81 -14.75 24.35
C GLU A 79 3.17 -15.45 24.57
N GLY A 80 4.22 -14.97 23.88
CA GLY A 80 5.53 -15.60 23.84
C GLY A 80 5.61 -16.84 22.93
N ASP A 81 6.83 -17.34 22.75
CA ASP A 81 7.15 -18.41 21.80
C ASP A 81 6.72 -19.81 22.26
N VAL A 82 6.47 -19.98 23.57
CA VAL A 82 6.20 -21.27 24.20
C VAL A 82 4.95 -21.16 25.07
N MET A 83 4.01 -22.06 24.85
CA MET A 83 2.78 -22.18 25.63
C MET A 83 2.65 -23.57 26.26
N VAL A 84 1.89 -23.67 27.34
CA VAL A 84 1.62 -24.95 27.99
C VAL A 84 0.35 -25.56 27.39
N ASN A 85 0.46 -26.78 26.84
CA ASN A 85 -0.71 -27.47 26.30
C ASN A 85 -1.61 -28.04 27.43
N ALA A 86 -2.77 -28.59 27.08
CA ALA A 86 -3.70 -29.21 28.04
C ALA A 86 -3.09 -30.39 28.84
N ARG A 87 -1.95 -30.95 28.39
CA ARG A 87 -1.20 -32.02 29.07
C ARG A 87 -0.07 -31.49 29.96
N GLY A 88 0.03 -30.18 30.16
CA GLY A 88 1.10 -29.56 30.96
C GLY A 88 2.46 -29.53 30.27
N THR A 89 2.55 -29.90 28.99
CA THR A 89 3.82 -29.93 28.25
C THR A 89 4.07 -28.57 27.59
N PRO A 90 5.26 -27.97 27.73
CA PRO A 90 5.66 -26.80 26.95
C PRO A 90 5.72 -27.15 25.46
N VAL A 91 5.00 -26.40 24.63
CA VAL A 91 4.97 -26.54 23.17
C VAL A 91 5.17 -25.17 22.52
N VAL A 92 5.75 -25.15 21.32
CA VAL A 92 5.90 -23.93 20.53
C VAL A 92 4.51 -23.38 20.19
N ASN A 93 4.34 -22.05 20.29
CA ASN A 93 3.09 -21.40 19.96
C ASN A 93 2.73 -21.69 18.48
N PRO A 94 1.55 -22.29 18.19
CA PRO A 94 1.16 -22.66 16.83
C PRO A 94 1.04 -21.46 15.89
N LYS A 95 0.93 -20.23 16.41
CA LYS A 95 0.89 -19.01 15.60
C LYS A 95 2.15 -18.78 14.79
N HIS A 96 3.32 -19.27 15.22
CA HIS A 96 4.56 -19.19 14.41
C HIS A 96 4.39 -19.85 13.03
N ASN A 97 3.72 -21.01 12.98
CA ASN A 97 3.49 -21.72 11.71
C ASN A 97 2.56 -20.93 10.78
N LEU A 98 1.54 -20.27 11.35
CA LEU A 98 0.62 -19.43 10.60
C LEU A 98 1.33 -18.15 10.10
N LEU A 99 2.12 -17.51 10.95
CA LEU A 99 2.92 -16.32 10.62
C LEU A 99 3.87 -16.61 9.45
N GLU A 100 4.60 -17.72 9.51
CA GLU A 100 5.52 -18.15 8.46
C GLU A 100 4.79 -18.43 7.14
N THR A 101 3.62 -19.08 7.20
CA THR A 101 2.78 -19.32 6.02
C THR A 101 2.28 -18.02 5.37
N LEU A 102 1.82 -17.06 6.18
CA LEU A 102 1.35 -15.77 5.68
C LEU A 102 2.52 -14.92 5.15
N THR A 103 3.69 -14.99 5.77
CA THR A 103 4.90 -14.30 5.31
C THR A 103 5.31 -14.79 3.92
N ARG A 104 5.36 -16.11 3.68
CA ARG A 104 5.61 -16.64 2.33
C ARG A 104 4.54 -16.22 1.32
N ARG A 105 3.27 -16.20 1.71
CA ARG A 105 2.17 -15.70 0.86
C ARG A 105 2.36 -14.23 0.50
N ALA A 106 2.68 -13.38 1.46
CA ALA A 106 2.90 -11.95 1.23
C ALA A 106 4.06 -11.72 0.25
N VAL A 107 5.17 -12.46 0.42
CA VAL A 107 6.30 -12.41 -0.51
C VAL A 107 5.90 -12.83 -1.93
N ALA A 108 5.13 -13.91 -2.08
CA ALA A 108 4.65 -14.38 -3.38
C ALA A 108 3.71 -13.38 -4.07
N LEU A 109 2.73 -12.83 -3.33
CA LEU A 109 1.81 -11.81 -3.85
C LEU A 109 2.55 -10.54 -4.27
N SER A 110 3.51 -10.08 -3.46
CA SER A 110 4.29 -8.88 -3.79
C SER A 110 5.22 -9.09 -5.00
N ARG A 111 5.74 -10.31 -5.19
CA ARG A 111 6.45 -10.68 -6.44
C ARG A 111 5.54 -10.63 -7.65
N ALA A 112 4.32 -11.17 -7.56
CA ALA A 112 3.34 -11.13 -8.65
C ALA A 112 2.98 -9.68 -9.05
N LEU A 113 2.90 -8.78 -8.06
CA LEU A 113 2.59 -7.37 -8.26
C LEU A 113 3.78 -6.52 -8.72
N HIS A 114 5.01 -7.04 -8.67
CA HIS A 114 6.24 -6.28 -8.92
C HIS A 114 6.37 -5.02 -8.04
N VAL A 115 5.85 -5.07 -6.81
CA VAL A 115 5.86 -3.92 -5.86
C VAL A 115 7.03 -3.93 -4.87
N HIS A 116 7.95 -4.90 -4.99
CA HIS A 116 9.16 -4.95 -4.18
C HIS A 116 10.20 -3.90 -4.61
N ALA A 117 10.88 -3.29 -3.64
CA ALA A 117 11.89 -2.25 -3.84
C ALA A 117 13.04 -2.67 -4.78
N GLU A 118 13.35 -3.96 -4.91
CA GLU A 118 14.35 -4.48 -5.85
C GLU A 118 13.99 -4.29 -7.33
N ALA A 119 12.72 -4.07 -7.67
CA ALA A 119 12.32 -3.70 -9.03
C ALA A 119 12.76 -2.27 -9.41
N THR A 120 13.31 -1.48 -8.48
CA THR A 120 13.80 -0.12 -8.76
C THR A 120 14.99 -0.10 -9.70
N VAL A 121 15.80 -1.17 -9.74
CA VAL A 121 16.99 -1.24 -10.62
C VAL A 121 16.63 -1.62 -12.06
N GLY A 122 15.43 -2.20 -12.28
CA GLY A 122 14.91 -2.58 -13.59
C GLY A 122 13.75 -1.71 -14.10
N ARG A 123 13.31 -0.69 -13.33
CA ARG A 123 12.25 0.22 -13.78
C ARG A 123 12.73 0.96 -15.02
N SER A 124 11.94 0.90 -16.10
CA SER A 124 12.16 1.81 -17.23
C SER A 124 12.14 3.24 -16.69
N GLN A 125 13.03 4.09 -17.18
CA GLN A 125 13.11 5.50 -16.75
C GLN A 125 11.74 6.18 -16.80
N ASP A 126 10.88 5.75 -17.73
CA ASP A 126 9.55 6.30 -17.93
C ASP A 126 8.56 5.90 -16.82
N ALA A 127 8.63 4.66 -16.31
CA ALA A 127 7.81 4.23 -15.18
C ALA A 127 8.18 5.00 -13.89
N GLY A 128 9.48 5.24 -13.68
CA GLY A 128 9.98 6.05 -12.57
C GLY A 128 9.53 7.51 -12.67
N LYS A 129 9.63 8.12 -13.86
CA LYS A 129 9.17 9.50 -14.10
C LYS A 129 7.67 9.68 -13.86
N LYS A 130 6.85 8.72 -14.32
CA LYS A 130 5.39 8.75 -14.10
C LYS A 130 5.04 8.70 -12.62
N LEU A 131 5.64 7.77 -11.88
CA LEU A 131 5.40 7.65 -10.44
C LEU A 131 5.84 8.91 -9.68
N GLY A 132 7.03 9.44 -9.97
CA GLY A 132 7.53 10.66 -9.33
C GLY A 132 6.63 11.87 -9.60
N ALA A 133 6.11 12.01 -10.83
CA ALA A 133 5.17 13.07 -11.17
C ALA A 133 3.84 12.93 -10.41
N GLU A 134 3.30 11.71 -10.29
CA GLU A 134 2.07 11.45 -9.51
C GLU A 134 2.27 11.73 -8.02
N GLN A 135 3.40 11.32 -7.43
CA GLN A 135 3.71 11.62 -6.03
C GLN A 135 3.84 13.12 -5.77
N ALA A 136 4.52 13.85 -6.67
CA ALA A 136 4.62 15.30 -6.58
C ALA A 136 3.24 15.99 -6.70
N ALA A 137 2.40 15.55 -7.64
CA ALA A 137 1.05 16.08 -7.82
C ALA A 137 0.17 15.83 -6.58
N ARG A 138 0.22 14.62 -5.99
CA ARG A 138 -0.52 14.31 -4.76
C ARG A 138 -0.03 15.13 -3.56
N GLY A 139 1.29 15.30 -3.42
CA GLY A 139 1.86 16.16 -2.37
C GLY A 139 1.41 17.61 -2.49
N ALA A 140 1.34 18.14 -3.71
CA ALA A 140 0.83 19.50 -3.97
C ALA A 140 -0.64 19.65 -3.59
N VAL A 141 -1.50 18.67 -3.95
CA VAL A 141 -2.92 18.66 -3.57
C VAL A 141 -3.08 18.60 -2.04
N HIS A 142 -2.31 17.73 -1.37
CA HIS A 142 -2.35 17.59 0.08
C HIS A 142 -1.97 18.90 0.79
N ASN A 143 -0.88 19.55 0.36
CA ASN A 143 -0.43 20.82 0.91
C ASN A 143 -1.46 21.95 0.68
N ALA A 144 -2.10 21.99 -0.49
CA ALA A 144 -3.15 22.96 -0.79
C ALA A 144 -4.38 22.76 0.11
N SER A 145 -4.81 21.51 0.36
CA SER A 145 -5.92 21.22 1.27
C SER A 145 -5.62 21.60 2.74
N GLN A 146 -4.37 21.43 3.20
CA GLN A 146 -3.99 21.86 4.55
C GLN A 146 -3.91 23.38 4.70
N ALA A 147 -3.59 24.11 3.62
CA ALA A 147 -3.54 25.57 3.65
C ALA A 147 -4.94 26.20 3.71
N ASP A 148 -5.96 25.54 3.15
CA ASP A 148 -7.35 26.02 3.14
C ASP A 148 -8.07 25.78 4.48
N ASP A 149 -7.74 24.68 5.18
CA ASP A 149 -8.32 24.32 6.49
C ASP A 149 -7.76 25.15 7.67
N GLY A 150 -6.70 25.94 7.43
CA GLY A 150 -6.08 26.86 8.39
C GLY A 150 -6.72 28.26 8.45
N LEU A 151 -7.80 28.49 7.71
CA LEU A 151 -8.42 29.81 7.48
C LEU A 151 -9.80 29.95 8.16
N ILE A 152 -9.93 29.49 9.41
CA ILE A 152 -11.06 29.91 10.27
C ILE A 152 -10.55 30.99 11.25
N PRO A 153 -10.57 32.29 10.88
CA PRO A 153 -10.48 33.35 11.87
C PRO A 153 -11.63 33.22 12.86
N GLY A 154 -11.30 32.90 14.11
CA GLY A 154 -12.23 33.08 15.21
C GLY A 154 -12.68 34.54 15.24
N LEU A 155 -13.97 34.76 14.95
CA LEU A 155 -14.64 36.03 15.19
C LEU A 155 -14.71 36.23 16.71
N THR A 156 -13.68 36.84 17.27
CA THR A 156 -13.79 37.56 18.54
C THR A 156 -14.32 38.95 18.25
N HIS A 157 -15.60 39.17 18.55
CA HIS A 157 -16.09 40.38 19.20
C HIS A 157 -17.44 40.10 19.85
#